data_AF-A0A964CUG2-F1
#
_entry.id   AF-A0A964CUG2-F1
#
_cell.length_a   1.000
_cell.length_b   1.000
_cell.length_c   1.000
_cell.angle_alpha   90.00
_cell.angle_beta   90.00
_cell.angle_gamma   90.00
#
_symmetry.space_group_name_H-M   'P 1'
#
loop_
_entity.id
_entity.type
_entity.pdbx_description
1 polymer ?
#
loop_
_entity_poly.entity_id
_entity_poly.type
_entity_poly.pdbx_seq_one_letter_code
_entity_poly.pdbx_strand_id
1 'polypeptide(L)'
;MIVLNELSNLVETYTLTAVIDTALCVGAGGSSGSLADKPIVRNSEDNLLIPGSQIKGRLRHECEKIARGLGWEICESPNAGKMVVRRENAPNEFKRNEYEVLGYNDTYHCLISQIFGDPVLPSRIIIDDLICTEDPENLAEFIRPGVTINRRRRTAEENKLYFLETSPPNVSLKFKGQIHLLPNCPSYAKPLMLAGFKHIHALGGSKSAGLGWLSWETLPNFEVTDADWDCLAKGGENAAN
;
A
#
# COMPACT_ATOMS: atom_id res chain seq x y z
N MET A 1 -11.98 28.65 -23.29
CA MET A 1 -12.76 28.50 -22.04
C MET A 1 -12.97 27.00 -21.88
N ILE A 2 -12.14 26.32 -21.08
CA ILE A 2 -12.28 24.87 -20.87
C ILE A 2 -13.43 24.70 -19.88
N VAL A 3 -14.53 24.11 -20.33
CA VAL A 3 -15.71 23.86 -19.50
C VAL A 3 -15.43 22.57 -18.72
N LEU A 4 -15.05 22.71 -17.45
CA LEU A 4 -14.72 21.58 -16.56
C LEU A 4 -15.85 20.53 -16.45
N ASN A 5 -17.10 20.92 -16.72
CA ASN A 5 -18.26 20.01 -16.72
C ASN A 5 -18.32 19.03 -17.90
N GLU A 6 -17.50 19.19 -18.94
CA GLU A 6 -17.45 18.26 -20.09
C GLU A 6 -16.43 17.13 -19.90
N LEU A 7 -15.61 17.20 -18.85
CA LEU A 7 -14.70 16.11 -18.45
C LEU A 7 -15.50 15.03 -17.72
N SER A 8 -16.13 14.13 -18.48
CA SER A 8 -16.68 12.87 -17.98
C SER A 8 -15.55 11.89 -17.62
N ASN A 9 -14.66 12.30 -16.72
CA ASN A 9 -13.72 11.39 -16.09
C ASN A 9 -14.50 10.61 -15.03
N LEU A 10 -15.05 9.46 -15.42
CA LEU A 10 -15.66 8.50 -14.52
C LEU A 10 -14.57 8.00 -13.56
N VAL A 11 -14.50 8.62 -12.39
CA VAL A 11 -13.69 8.16 -11.26
C VAL A 11 -14.56 7.21 -10.44
N GLU A 12 -14.18 5.94 -10.40
CA GLU A 12 -14.87 4.95 -9.57
C GLU A 12 -14.36 5.09 -8.13
N THR A 13 -15.26 5.25 -7.16
CA THR A 13 -14.90 5.43 -5.75
C THR A 13 -15.45 4.29 -4.91
N TYR A 14 -14.60 3.70 -4.08
CA TYR A 14 -14.96 2.59 -3.21
C TYR A 14 -14.57 2.87 -1.76
N THR A 15 -15.42 2.44 -0.83
CA THR A 15 -15.15 2.57 0.60
C THR A 15 -14.27 1.42 1.09
N LEU A 16 -13.36 1.74 2.00
CA LEU A 16 -12.47 0.80 2.67
C LEU A 16 -12.57 1.01 4.18
N THR A 17 -12.78 -0.08 4.93
CA THR A 17 -12.84 -0.06 6.39
C THR A 17 -11.95 -1.15 6.97
N ALA A 18 -10.90 -0.74 7.68
CA ALA A 18 -10.00 -1.62 8.42
C ALA A 18 -10.34 -1.59 9.91
N VAL A 19 -10.35 -2.76 10.55
CA VAL A 19 -10.46 -2.91 12.01
C VAL A 19 -9.11 -3.35 12.53
N ILE A 20 -8.49 -2.53 13.35
CA ILE A 20 -7.16 -2.77 13.91
C ILE A 20 -7.32 -3.50 15.25
N ASP A 21 -7.06 -4.81 15.24
CA ASP A 21 -7.31 -5.72 16.37
C ASP A 21 -6.23 -5.61 17.46
N THR A 22 -5.00 -5.27 17.07
CA THR A 22 -3.87 -5.06 17.98
C THR A 22 -3.39 -3.63 17.91
N ALA A 23 -2.74 -3.15 18.97
CA ALA A 23 -2.26 -1.78 19.03
C ALA A 23 -1.46 -1.37 17.76
N LEU A 24 -1.83 -0.22 17.21
CA LEU A 24 -1.29 0.32 15.97
C LEU A 24 -0.05 1.16 16.26
N CYS A 25 0.97 1.02 15.43
CA CYS A 25 2.14 1.91 15.45
C CYS A 25 2.39 2.40 14.02
N VAL A 26 1.97 3.63 13.72
CA VAL A 26 2.29 4.29 12.45
C VAL A 26 3.17 5.48 12.78
N GLY A 27 4.48 5.33 12.59
CA GLY A 27 5.43 6.37 12.92
C GLY A 27 5.30 7.57 11.99
N ALA A 28 4.99 8.74 12.52
CA ALA A 28 5.31 10.00 11.87
C ALA A 28 6.84 10.18 11.93
N GLY A 29 7.47 10.63 10.84
CA GLY A 29 8.91 10.88 10.84
C GLY A 29 9.30 11.97 11.84
N GLY A 30 9.62 11.57 13.07
CA GLY A 30 10.45 12.29 14.04
C GLY A 30 10.07 13.72 14.46
N SER A 31 8.82 14.18 14.32
CA SER A 31 8.51 15.60 14.61
C SER A 31 7.16 15.90 15.27
N SER A 32 6.39 14.91 15.69
CA SER A 32 5.27 15.16 16.63
C SER A 32 5.82 15.17 18.05
N GLY A 33 5.54 16.23 18.83
CA GLY A 33 6.09 16.52 20.16
C GLY A 33 5.74 15.53 21.28
N SER A 34 5.61 14.25 20.96
CA SER A 34 5.49 13.12 21.88
C SER A 34 6.84 12.82 22.53
N LEU A 35 6.81 12.24 23.74
CA LEU A 35 8.00 11.71 24.41
C LEU A 35 8.55 10.44 23.75
N ALA A 36 7.86 9.90 22.74
CA ALA A 36 8.26 8.71 22.01
C ALA A 36 9.19 9.02 20.82
N ASP A 37 10.16 8.14 20.58
CA ASP A 37 11.04 8.23 19.41
C ASP A 37 10.29 8.03 18.08
N LYS A 38 9.13 7.35 18.15
CA LYS A 38 8.22 7.11 17.02
C LYS A 38 6.78 7.44 17.41
N PRO A 39 6.38 8.71 17.27
CA PRO A 39 5.01 9.13 17.54
C PRO A 39 4.03 8.59 16.51
N ILE A 40 2.77 8.41 16.92
CA ILE A 40 1.70 8.00 16.01
C ILE A 40 1.27 9.19 15.12
N VAL A 41 0.85 8.92 13.88
CA VAL A 41 0.36 9.97 12.97
C VAL A 41 -1.06 10.37 13.34
N ARG A 42 -1.31 11.69 13.42
CA ARG A 42 -2.62 12.31 13.67
C ARG A 42 -2.92 13.39 12.63
N ASN A 43 -4.21 13.66 12.38
CA ASN A 43 -4.63 14.78 11.53
C ASN A 43 -4.69 16.09 12.36
N SER A 44 -5.12 17.19 11.72
CA SER A 44 -5.29 18.49 12.40
C SER A 44 -6.40 18.52 13.46
N GLU A 45 -7.26 17.51 13.48
CA GLU A 45 -8.36 17.32 14.44
C GLU A 45 -7.97 16.30 15.53
N ASP A 46 -6.69 15.92 15.60
CA ASP A 46 -6.12 14.94 16.54
C ASP A 46 -6.57 13.47 16.36
N ASN A 47 -7.32 13.18 15.29
CA ASN A 47 -7.72 11.81 14.94
C ASN A 47 -6.50 11.01 14.51
N LEU A 48 -6.39 9.78 15.03
CA LEU A 48 -5.42 8.80 14.53
C LEU A 48 -5.69 8.53 13.05
N LEU A 49 -4.64 8.47 12.24
CA LEU A 49 -4.77 8.13 10.82
C LEU A 49 -3.72 7.13 10.36
N ILE A 50 -4.08 6.37 9.32
CA ILE A 50 -3.16 5.56 8.53
C ILE A 50 -2.99 6.27 7.18
N PRO A 51 -1.77 6.75 6.85
CA PRO A 51 -1.56 7.45 5.60
C PRO A 51 -1.93 6.59 4.38
N GLY A 52 -2.61 7.17 3.41
CA GLY A 52 -2.98 6.51 2.16
C GLY A 52 -1.75 6.03 1.39
N SER A 53 -0.61 6.72 1.54
CA SER A 53 0.69 6.30 1.02
C SER A 53 1.20 4.98 1.61
N GLN A 54 0.96 4.71 2.91
CA GLN A 54 1.29 3.44 3.54
C GLN A 54 0.44 2.30 3.00
N ILE A 55 -0.87 2.54 2.86
CA ILE A 55 -1.81 1.54 2.33
C ILE A 55 -1.49 1.26 0.88
N LYS A 56 -1.27 2.30 0.07
CA LYS A 56 -0.89 2.19 -1.34
C LYS A 56 0.42 1.42 -1.50
N GLY A 57 1.44 1.76 -0.70
CA GLY A 57 2.72 1.06 -0.74
C GLY A 57 2.61 -0.40 -0.30
N ARG A 58 1.78 -0.69 0.71
CA ARG A 58 1.55 -2.06 1.17
C ARG A 58 0.76 -2.88 0.15
N LEU A 59 -0.29 -2.29 -0.41
CA LEU A 59 -1.09 -2.90 -1.47
C LEU A 59 -0.23 -3.20 -2.70
N ARG A 60 0.59 -2.23 -3.13
CA ARG A 60 1.57 -2.43 -4.20
C ARG A 60 2.43 -3.65 -3.93
N HIS A 61 3.06 -3.71 -2.75
CA HIS A 61 3.94 -4.81 -2.39
C HIS A 61 3.25 -6.18 -2.42
N GLU A 62 2.01 -6.30 -1.95
CA GLU A 62 1.28 -7.57 -2.03
C GLU A 62 0.86 -7.90 -3.47
N CYS A 63 0.42 -6.92 -4.26
CA CYS A 63 0.16 -7.11 -5.69
C CYS A 63 1.42 -7.55 -6.46
N GLU A 64 2.59 -7.00 -6.14
CA GLU A 64 3.86 -7.42 -6.73
C GLU A 64 4.18 -8.89 -6.43
N LYS A 65 3.94 -9.37 -5.20
CA LYS A 65 4.14 -10.78 -4.89
C LYS A 65 3.20 -11.68 -5.68
N ILE A 66 1.92 -11.30 -5.75
CA ILE A 66 0.91 -12.07 -6.47
C ILE A 66 1.25 -12.13 -7.96
N ALA A 67 1.58 -11.00 -8.58
CA ALA A 67 1.96 -10.95 -9.99
C ALA A 67 3.23 -11.76 -10.29
N ARG A 68 4.26 -11.74 -9.42
CA ARG A 68 5.43 -12.64 -9.56
C ARG A 68 5.02 -14.10 -9.44
N GLY A 69 4.15 -14.44 -8.50
CA GLY A 69 3.61 -15.78 -8.33
C GLY A 69 2.81 -16.29 -9.55
N LEU A 70 2.25 -15.37 -10.33
CA LEU A 70 1.56 -15.65 -11.60
C LEU A 70 2.51 -15.68 -12.82
N GLY A 71 3.81 -15.48 -12.65
CA GLY A 71 4.81 -15.52 -13.73
C GLY A 71 5.04 -14.19 -14.46
N TRP A 72 4.55 -13.06 -13.93
CA TRP A 72 4.84 -11.75 -14.50
C TRP A 72 6.15 -11.18 -13.97
N GLU A 73 6.98 -10.64 -14.87
CA GLU A 73 8.15 -9.85 -14.50
C GLU A 73 7.76 -8.44 -14.05
N ILE A 74 8.38 -7.99 -12.96
CA ILE A 74 7.97 -6.75 -12.28
C ILE A 74 9.19 -5.86 -12.04
N CYS A 75 9.03 -4.57 -12.27
CA CYS A 75 10.09 -3.60 -11.98
C CYS A 75 10.42 -3.54 -10.48
N GLU A 76 11.69 -3.30 -10.14
CA GLU A 76 12.13 -3.21 -8.74
C GLU A 76 11.78 -1.85 -8.11
N SER A 77 10.72 -1.81 -7.31
CA SER A 77 10.34 -0.68 -6.45
C SER A 77 11.12 -0.70 -5.13
N PRO A 78 11.45 0.45 -4.50
CA PRO A 78 11.13 1.83 -4.89
C PRO A 78 12.26 2.57 -5.63
N ASN A 79 13.25 1.86 -6.19
CA ASN A 79 14.38 2.50 -6.85
C ASN A 79 13.96 3.06 -8.22
N ALA A 80 13.89 4.39 -8.33
CA ALA A 80 13.46 5.07 -9.56
C ALA A 80 14.21 4.59 -10.82
N GLY A 81 15.52 4.35 -10.73
CA GLY A 81 16.34 3.90 -11.85
C GLY A 81 16.08 2.45 -12.28
N LYS A 82 15.44 1.64 -11.42
CA LYS A 82 15.07 0.25 -11.72
C LYS A 82 13.57 0.06 -11.96
N MET A 83 12.78 1.10 -11.72
CA MET A 83 11.35 1.10 -11.97
C MET A 83 10.99 1.38 -13.43
N VAL A 84 11.88 2.09 -14.15
CA VAL A 84 11.66 2.50 -15.55
C VAL A 84 12.47 1.59 -16.47
N VAL A 85 11.79 0.77 -17.27
CA VAL A 85 12.42 -0.13 -18.25
C VAL A 85 12.42 0.56 -19.60
N ARG A 86 13.57 1.03 -20.08
CA ARG A 86 13.67 1.65 -21.41
C ARG A 86 13.77 0.60 -22.50
N ARG A 87 13.10 0.80 -23.63
CA ARG A 87 13.07 -0.17 -24.75
C ARG A 87 14.47 -0.50 -25.28
N GLU A 88 15.38 0.48 -25.31
CA GLU A 88 16.78 0.32 -25.75
C GLU A 88 17.54 -0.81 -25.03
N ASN A 89 17.26 -1.01 -23.73
CA ASN A 89 17.98 -1.94 -22.85
C ASN A 89 17.01 -2.88 -22.11
N ALA A 90 15.81 -3.10 -22.67
CA ALA A 90 14.79 -3.91 -22.02
C ALA A 90 15.18 -5.40 -22.03
N PRO A 91 15.10 -6.09 -20.87
CA PRO A 91 15.19 -7.54 -20.82
C PRO A 91 14.12 -8.19 -21.72
N ASN A 92 14.36 -9.41 -22.21
CA ASN A 92 13.47 -10.06 -23.17
C ASN A 92 12.07 -10.32 -22.58
N GLU A 93 12.02 -10.56 -21.28
CA GLU A 93 10.81 -10.80 -20.50
C GLU A 93 9.88 -9.57 -20.47
N PHE A 94 10.44 -8.36 -20.67
CA PHE A 94 9.69 -7.10 -20.74
C PHE A 94 9.21 -6.75 -22.15
N LYS A 95 9.65 -7.45 -23.19
CA LYS A 95 9.24 -7.22 -24.59
C LYS A 95 7.89 -7.88 -24.87
N ARG A 96 6.86 -7.50 -24.11
CA ARG A 96 5.50 -8.02 -24.19
C ARG A 96 4.52 -6.88 -24.51
N ASN A 97 3.48 -7.18 -25.29
CA ASN A 97 2.46 -6.20 -25.65
C ASN A 97 1.71 -5.67 -24.41
N GLU A 98 1.56 -6.51 -23.38
CA GLU A 98 0.91 -6.15 -22.12
C GLU A 98 1.66 -5.07 -21.34
N TYR A 99 2.95 -4.85 -21.61
CA TYR A 99 3.76 -3.81 -20.95
C TYR A 99 3.84 -2.52 -21.75
N GLU A 100 3.20 -2.47 -22.91
CA GLU A 100 3.14 -1.26 -23.73
C GLU A 100 1.98 -0.39 -23.31
N VAL A 101 2.25 0.91 -23.09
CA VAL A 101 1.24 1.89 -22.68
C VAL A 101 1.17 2.98 -23.74
N LEU A 102 -0.05 3.29 -24.21
CA LEU A 102 -0.27 4.35 -25.19
C LEU A 102 0.26 5.70 -24.67
N GLY A 103 1.09 6.35 -25.48
CA GLY A 103 1.74 7.63 -25.13
C GLY A 103 3.12 7.49 -24.49
N TYR A 104 3.57 6.26 -24.19
CA TYR A 104 4.89 5.97 -23.62
C TYR A 104 5.65 5.00 -24.52
N ASN A 105 6.12 5.52 -25.66
CA ASN A 105 6.72 4.69 -26.71
C ASN A 105 8.16 4.26 -26.38
N ASP A 106 8.87 4.95 -25.49
CA ASP A 106 10.28 4.69 -25.20
C ASP A 106 10.48 3.74 -24.00
N THR A 107 9.41 3.41 -23.28
CA THR A 107 9.46 2.63 -22.03
C THR A 107 8.44 1.49 -22.00
N TYR A 108 8.80 0.41 -21.31
CA TYR A 108 7.90 -0.66 -20.91
C TYR A 108 7.51 -0.45 -19.44
N HIS A 109 6.23 -0.71 -19.15
CA HIS A 109 5.65 -0.56 -17.82
C HIS A 109 5.03 -1.89 -17.39
N CYS A 110 5.58 -2.53 -16.37
CA CYS A 110 4.99 -3.75 -15.83
C CYS A 110 3.55 -3.52 -15.33
N LEU A 111 2.78 -4.59 -15.16
CA LEU A 111 1.37 -4.52 -14.72
C LEU A 111 1.19 -3.69 -13.43
N ILE A 112 2.16 -3.79 -12.51
CA ILE A 112 2.11 -3.05 -11.24
C ILE A 112 2.32 -1.54 -11.49
N SER A 113 3.29 -1.15 -12.32
CA SER A 113 3.52 0.26 -12.65
C SER A 113 2.32 0.88 -13.34
N GLN A 114 1.58 0.12 -14.16
CA GLN A 114 0.35 0.60 -14.80
C GLN A 114 -0.78 0.93 -13.80
N ILE A 115 -0.78 0.30 -12.62
CA ILE A 115 -1.76 0.56 -11.55
C ILE A 115 -1.25 1.65 -10.59
N PHE A 116 -0.06 1.46 -10.03
CA PHE A 116 0.47 2.27 -8.93
C PHE A 116 1.33 3.45 -9.38
N GLY A 117 1.73 3.45 -10.65
CA GLY A 117 2.64 4.42 -11.25
C GLY A 117 4.11 4.05 -11.10
N ASP A 118 4.93 4.77 -11.85
CA ASP A 118 6.38 4.83 -11.74
C ASP A 118 6.85 6.29 -11.95
N PRO A 119 8.17 6.60 -11.95
CA PRO A 119 8.64 7.98 -12.11
C PRO A 119 8.19 8.70 -13.40
N VAL A 120 7.73 7.96 -14.41
CA VAL A 120 7.34 8.50 -15.73
C VAL A 120 5.83 8.32 -15.98
N LEU A 121 5.27 7.18 -15.57
CA LEU A 121 3.86 6.85 -15.70
C LEU A 121 3.07 7.23 -14.43
N PRO A 122 2.05 8.11 -14.51
CA PRO A 122 1.24 8.44 -13.35
C PRO A 122 0.40 7.24 -12.88
N SER A 123 0.20 7.18 -11.57
CA SER A 123 -0.69 6.20 -10.93
C SER A 123 -2.12 6.30 -11.45
N ARG A 124 -2.80 5.17 -11.59
CA ARG A 124 -4.24 5.08 -11.90
C ARG A 124 -5.11 4.92 -10.66
N ILE A 125 -4.49 4.84 -9.49
CA ILE A 125 -5.20 4.77 -8.21
C ILE A 125 -4.79 5.90 -7.26
N ILE A 126 -5.77 6.38 -6.48
CA ILE A 126 -5.58 7.28 -5.35
C ILE A 126 -6.21 6.61 -4.14
N ILE A 127 -5.49 6.62 -3.01
CA ILE A 127 -5.98 6.06 -1.74
C ILE A 127 -5.92 7.18 -0.72
N ASP A 128 -7.06 7.48 -0.12
CA ASP A 128 -7.15 8.46 0.95
C ASP A 128 -6.55 7.91 2.24
N ASP A 129 -6.21 8.83 3.15
CA ASP A 129 -5.85 8.46 4.51
C ASP A 129 -7.04 7.75 5.17
N LEU A 130 -6.79 6.63 5.85
CA LEU A 130 -7.82 6.03 6.68
C LEU A 130 -7.84 6.74 8.02
N ILE A 131 -8.99 7.26 8.39
CA ILE A 131 -9.19 8.05 9.62
C ILE A 131 -9.89 7.17 10.64
N CYS A 132 -9.41 7.20 11.89
CA CYS A 132 -10.05 6.53 13.01
C CYS A 132 -11.44 7.12 13.27
N THR A 133 -12.46 6.28 13.43
CA THR A 133 -13.83 6.74 13.70
C THR A 133 -14.11 6.97 15.18
N GLU A 134 -13.24 6.47 16.06
CA GLU A 134 -13.32 6.73 17.50
C GLU A 134 -12.90 8.17 17.81
N ASP A 135 -13.58 8.77 18.77
CA ASP A 135 -13.26 10.11 19.26
C ASP A 135 -11.85 10.15 19.88
N PRO A 136 -10.99 11.11 19.48
CA PRO A 136 -9.65 11.28 20.05
C PRO A 136 -9.62 11.34 21.58
N GLU A 137 -10.64 11.93 22.22
CA GLU A 137 -10.71 12.05 23.67
C GLU A 137 -10.78 10.67 24.37
N ASN A 138 -11.28 9.65 23.67
CA ASN A 138 -11.35 8.28 24.16
C ASN A 138 -10.05 7.49 23.91
N LEU A 139 -9.09 8.04 23.17
CA LEU A 139 -7.87 7.36 22.74
C LEU A 139 -6.66 7.85 23.54
N ALA A 140 -6.42 7.18 24.68
CA ALA A 140 -5.23 7.42 25.47
C ALA A 140 -3.95 7.10 24.68
N GLU A 141 -2.95 7.98 24.78
CA GLU A 141 -1.61 7.71 24.24
C GLU A 141 -0.95 6.56 25.02
N PHE A 142 -0.42 5.57 24.30
CA PHE A 142 0.23 4.42 24.94
C PHE A 142 1.67 4.28 24.46
N ILE A 143 2.62 4.58 25.36
CA ILE A 143 4.05 4.47 25.08
C ILE A 143 4.58 3.10 25.49
N ARG A 144 5.22 2.39 24.55
CA ARG A 144 5.87 1.10 24.78
C ARG A 144 7.39 1.23 24.73
N PRO A 145 8.11 0.86 25.80
CA PRO A 145 9.57 0.74 25.75
C PRO A 145 9.99 -0.49 24.95
N GLY A 146 11.03 -0.33 24.15
CA GLY A 146 11.73 -1.38 23.43
C GLY A 146 13.21 -1.35 23.78
N VAL A 147 13.80 -2.53 23.99
CA VAL A 147 15.22 -2.68 24.31
C VAL A 147 15.91 -3.54 23.27
N THR A 148 17.11 -3.14 22.86
CA THR A 148 17.96 -4.00 22.04
C THR A 148 18.74 -4.95 22.93
N ILE A 149 18.61 -6.26 22.69
CA ILE A 149 19.34 -7.29 23.45
C ILE A 149 20.54 -7.80 22.65
N ASN A 150 21.73 -7.72 23.24
CA ASN A 150 22.92 -8.36 22.70
C ASN A 150 22.81 -9.88 22.88
N ARG A 151 22.63 -10.64 21.80
CA ARG A 151 22.47 -12.09 21.87
C ARG A 151 23.69 -12.82 22.45
N ARG A 152 24.91 -12.29 22.24
CA ARG A 152 26.16 -12.90 22.73
C ARG A 152 26.36 -12.66 24.23
N ARG A 153 26.16 -11.42 24.68
CA ARG A 153 26.30 -11.04 26.09
C ARG A 153 25.07 -11.35 26.94
N ARG A 154 23.91 -11.56 26.29
CA ARG A 154 22.59 -11.71 26.92
C ARG A 154 22.22 -10.54 27.83
N THR A 155 22.70 -9.35 27.49
CA THR A 155 22.43 -8.10 28.20
C THR A 155 21.72 -7.11 27.29
N ALA A 156 21.03 -6.14 27.89
CA ALA A 156 20.59 -4.97 27.14
C ALA A 156 21.82 -4.23 26.59
N GLU A 157 21.71 -3.74 25.34
CA GLU A 157 22.69 -2.84 24.74
C GLU A 157 22.51 -1.44 25.33
N GLU A 158 23.63 -0.84 25.72
CA GLU A 158 23.66 0.53 26.22
C GLU A 158 23.20 1.51 25.13
N ASN A 159 22.48 2.56 25.53
CA ASN A 159 21.98 3.62 24.65
C ASN A 159 21.09 3.13 23.48
N LYS A 160 20.47 1.96 23.62
CA LYS A 160 19.52 1.40 22.63
C LYS A 160 18.15 1.06 23.22
N LEU A 161 17.76 1.79 24.26
CA LEU A 161 16.37 1.91 24.69
C LEU A 161 15.66 2.86 23.72
N TYR A 162 14.47 2.48 23.27
CA TYR A 162 13.62 3.33 22.44
C TYR A 162 12.17 3.23 22.88
N PHE A 163 11.38 4.24 22.59
CA PHE A 163 9.97 4.33 22.94
C PHE A 163 9.12 4.40 21.67
N LEU A 164 8.13 3.50 21.59
CA LEU A 164 7.15 3.46 20.51
C LEU A 164 5.83 4.00 21.04
N GLU A 165 5.29 5.01 20.39
CA GLU A 165 3.90 5.38 20.62
C GLU A 165 3.00 4.42 19.86
N THR A 166 1.95 3.97 20.53
CA THR A 166 0.98 3.04 19.99
C THR A 166 -0.44 3.45 20.36
N SER A 167 -1.40 3.07 19.52
CA SER A 167 -2.80 3.17 19.90
C SER A 167 -3.11 2.27 21.11
N PRO A 168 -4.19 2.53 21.86
CA PRO A 168 -4.65 1.65 22.92
C PRO A 168 -4.74 0.18 22.46
N PRO A 169 -4.22 -0.79 23.22
CA PRO A 169 -4.37 -2.20 22.90
C PRO A 169 -5.82 -2.67 23.10
N ASN A 170 -6.26 -3.64 22.28
CA ASN A 170 -7.53 -4.36 22.42
C ASN A 170 -8.81 -3.51 22.26
N VAL A 171 -8.75 -2.39 21.55
CA VAL A 171 -9.93 -1.52 21.33
C VAL A 171 -10.58 -1.76 19.96
N SER A 172 -10.04 -2.65 19.12
CA SER A 172 -10.57 -2.96 17.77
C SER A 172 -10.93 -1.69 16.99
N LEU A 173 -9.94 -0.79 16.85
CA LEU A 173 -10.15 0.55 16.31
C LEU A 173 -10.53 0.49 14.83
N LYS A 174 -11.60 1.20 14.47
CA LYS A 174 -12.08 1.27 13.09
C LYS A 174 -11.47 2.45 12.35
N PHE A 175 -10.90 2.17 11.19
CA PHE A 175 -10.29 3.13 10.30
C PHE A 175 -11.00 3.12 8.95
N LYS A 176 -11.53 4.27 8.53
CA LYS A 176 -12.33 4.39 7.31
C LYS A 176 -11.70 5.37 6.33
N GLY A 177 -11.81 5.06 5.05
CA GLY A 177 -11.45 5.97 3.96
C GLY A 177 -11.88 5.39 2.62
N GLN A 178 -11.29 5.92 1.55
CA GLN A 178 -11.73 5.64 0.19
C GLN A 178 -10.57 5.33 -0.73
N ILE A 179 -10.88 4.57 -1.78
CA ILE A 179 -10.00 4.34 -2.92
C ILE A 179 -10.70 4.81 -4.19
N HIS A 180 -9.96 5.53 -5.01
CA HIS A 180 -10.41 6.10 -6.26
C HIS A 180 -9.63 5.46 -7.42
N LEU A 181 -10.36 4.87 -8.37
CA LEU A 181 -9.81 4.43 -9.65
C LEU A 181 -10.00 5.55 -10.67
N LEU A 182 -8.89 6.01 -11.24
CA LEU A 182 -8.87 7.02 -12.28
C LEU A 182 -9.25 6.41 -13.64
N PRO A 183 -9.65 7.23 -14.62
CA PRO A 183 -9.94 6.76 -15.97
C PRO A 183 -8.77 5.99 -16.58
N ASN A 184 -9.11 4.99 -17.40
CA ASN A 184 -8.16 4.08 -18.05
C ASN A 184 -7.35 3.23 -17.06
N CYS A 185 -7.88 2.97 -15.86
CA CYS A 185 -7.34 1.93 -14.99
C CYS A 185 -7.46 0.57 -15.69
N PRO A 186 -6.39 -0.22 -15.80
CA PRO A 186 -6.46 -1.53 -16.45
C PRO A 186 -7.47 -2.44 -15.76
N SER A 187 -8.21 -3.25 -16.52
CA SER A 187 -9.30 -4.06 -15.98
C SER A 187 -8.80 -5.12 -14.99
N TYR A 188 -7.63 -5.73 -15.26
CA TYR A 188 -6.94 -6.65 -14.37
C TYR A 188 -6.51 -6.03 -13.01
N ALA A 189 -6.54 -4.69 -12.86
CA ALA A 189 -6.19 -4.03 -11.61
C ALA A 189 -7.16 -4.41 -10.49
N LYS A 190 -8.45 -4.51 -10.80
CA LYS A 190 -9.52 -4.83 -9.85
C LYS A 190 -9.29 -6.18 -9.13
N PRO A 191 -9.17 -7.33 -9.84
CA PRO A 191 -8.90 -8.61 -9.18
C PRO A 191 -7.57 -8.64 -8.44
N LEU A 192 -6.51 -8.05 -9.02
CA LEU A 192 -5.19 -8.03 -8.41
C LEU A 192 -5.18 -7.24 -7.09
N MET A 193 -5.83 -6.07 -7.07
CA MET A 193 -5.98 -5.26 -5.87
C MET A 193 -6.85 -5.94 -4.82
N LEU A 194 -7.94 -6.60 -5.22
CA LEU A 194 -8.78 -7.36 -4.30
C LEU A 194 -7.98 -8.48 -3.60
N ALA A 195 -7.21 -9.24 -4.37
CA ALA A 195 -6.32 -10.27 -3.83
C ALA A 195 -5.23 -9.66 -2.94
N GLY A 196 -4.64 -8.54 -3.37
CA GLY A 196 -3.66 -7.77 -2.61
C GLY A 196 -4.21 -7.34 -1.25
N PHE A 197 -5.40 -6.74 -1.19
CA PHE A 197 -6.03 -6.34 0.08
C PHE A 197 -6.26 -7.53 1.01
N LYS A 198 -6.76 -8.67 0.47
CA LYS A 198 -6.96 -9.89 1.27
C LYS A 198 -5.67 -10.46 1.87
N HIS A 199 -4.50 -10.18 1.28
CA HIS A 199 -3.20 -10.57 1.80
C HIS A 199 -2.62 -9.59 2.85
N ILE A 200 -3.27 -8.43 3.06
CA ILE A 200 -2.86 -7.47 4.08
C ILE A 200 -3.51 -7.83 5.41
N HIS A 201 -2.72 -8.39 6.32
CA HIS A 201 -3.15 -8.73 7.69
C HIS A 201 -2.58 -7.81 8.76
N ALA A 202 -1.69 -6.89 8.39
CA ALA A 202 -1.13 -5.93 9.33
C ALA A 202 -0.65 -4.64 8.64
N LEU A 203 -0.86 -3.50 9.29
CA LEU A 203 -0.42 -2.17 8.87
C LEU A 203 0.51 -1.53 9.92
N GLY A 204 1.30 -0.54 9.49
CA GLY A 204 2.25 0.14 10.36
C GLY A 204 3.58 -0.62 10.60
N GLY A 205 4.29 -0.21 11.64
CA GLY A 205 5.59 -0.71 12.06
C GLY A 205 5.50 -1.89 13.03
N SER A 206 6.64 -2.55 13.26
CA SER A 206 6.79 -3.61 14.29
C SER A 206 5.79 -4.78 14.18
N LYS A 207 5.35 -5.08 12.95
CA LYS A 207 4.41 -6.18 12.65
C LYS A 207 4.86 -7.54 13.18
N SER A 208 6.14 -7.86 13.07
CA SER A 208 6.73 -9.10 13.59
C SER A 208 6.75 -9.19 15.12
N ALA A 209 6.57 -8.06 15.81
CA ALA A 209 6.43 -7.99 17.26
C ALA A 209 4.95 -8.02 17.71
N GLY A 210 4.01 -8.25 16.79
CA GLY A 210 2.59 -8.40 17.12
C GLY A 210 1.76 -7.10 17.05
N LEU A 211 2.29 -6.02 16.47
CA LEU A 211 1.58 -4.74 16.35
C LEU A 211 0.89 -4.57 15.00
N GLY A 212 -0.24 -3.85 15.00
CA GLY A 212 -0.96 -3.41 13.80
C GLY A 212 -1.68 -4.50 13.00
N TRP A 213 -1.91 -5.68 13.58
CA TRP A 213 -2.79 -6.69 13.01
C TRP A 213 -4.19 -6.14 12.78
N LEU A 214 -4.78 -6.52 11.65
CA LEU A 214 -6.07 -6.01 11.22
C LEU A 214 -6.92 -7.06 10.50
N SER A 215 -8.21 -6.78 10.50
CA SER A 215 -9.21 -7.40 9.66
C SER A 215 -9.91 -6.33 8.81
N TRP A 216 -10.40 -6.70 7.63
CA TRP A 216 -11.17 -5.80 6.77
C TRP A 216 -12.66 -5.99 7.04
N GLU A 217 -13.33 -4.95 7.53
CA GLU A 217 -14.80 -4.94 7.68
C GLU A 217 -15.46 -4.64 6.33
N THR A 218 -14.87 -3.75 5.54
CA THR A 218 -15.35 -3.41 4.19
C THR A 218 -14.17 -3.35 3.24
N LEU A 219 -14.24 -4.17 2.18
CA LEU A 219 -13.32 -4.12 1.05
C LEU A 219 -14.01 -3.48 -0.15
N PRO A 220 -13.24 -2.93 -1.12
CA PRO A 220 -13.79 -2.41 -2.35
C PRO A 220 -14.54 -3.49 -3.10
N ASN A 221 -15.82 -3.25 -3.39
CA ASN A 221 -16.65 -4.16 -4.17
C ASN A 221 -16.38 -3.96 -5.67
N PHE A 222 -15.22 -4.42 -6.13
CA PHE A 222 -14.88 -4.36 -7.55
C PHE A 222 -15.73 -5.35 -8.34
N GLU A 223 -16.34 -4.89 -9.43
CA GLU A 223 -16.89 -5.78 -10.45
C GLU A 223 -15.72 -6.43 -11.20
N VAL A 224 -15.58 -7.75 -11.06
CA VAL A 224 -14.51 -8.54 -11.66
C VAL A 224 -15.13 -9.54 -12.62
N THR A 225 -14.58 -9.62 -13.83
CA THR A 225 -15.02 -10.55 -14.87
C THR A 225 -13.98 -11.66 -15.10
N ASP A 226 -14.39 -12.77 -15.71
CA ASP A 226 -13.47 -13.87 -16.04
C ASP A 226 -12.34 -13.40 -16.97
N ALA A 227 -12.63 -12.47 -17.89
CA ALA A 227 -11.63 -11.88 -18.78
C ALA A 227 -10.51 -11.14 -18.02
N ASP A 228 -10.81 -10.56 -16.85
CA ASP A 228 -9.81 -9.89 -16.01
C ASP A 228 -8.85 -10.90 -15.38
N TRP A 229 -9.35 -12.08 -15.01
CA TRP A 229 -8.55 -13.19 -14.51
C TRP A 229 -7.72 -13.83 -15.61
N ASP A 230 -8.31 -14.02 -16.79
CA ASP A 230 -7.62 -14.55 -17.96
C ASP A 230 -6.43 -13.67 -18.36
N CYS A 231 -6.58 -12.34 -18.25
CA CYS A 231 -5.48 -11.42 -18.48
C CYS A 231 -4.32 -11.67 -17.51
N LEU A 232 -4.60 -11.88 -16.22
CA LEU A 232 -3.57 -12.17 -15.21
C LEU A 232 -2.95 -13.57 -15.39
N ALA A 233 -3.70 -14.54 -15.91
CA ALA A 233 -3.22 -15.92 -16.10
C ALA A 233 -2.13 -16.05 -17.17
N LYS A 234 -2.06 -15.12 -18.14
CA LYS A 234 -1.04 -15.09 -19.21
C LYS A 234 0.40 -14.93 -18.72
N GLY A 235 0.61 -14.59 -17.45
CA GLY A 235 1.95 -14.51 -16.86
C GLY A 235 2.71 -15.83 -16.99
N GLY A 236 2.02 -16.95 -16.70
CA GLY A 236 2.61 -18.29 -16.68
C GLY A 236 2.90 -18.88 -18.06
N GLU A 237 2.33 -18.31 -19.13
CA GLU A 237 2.53 -18.81 -20.51
C GLU A 237 3.99 -18.64 -20.98
N ASN A 238 4.75 -17.72 -20.39
CA ASN A 238 6.18 -17.54 -20.68
C ASN A 238 7.09 -18.53 -19.93
N ALA A 239 6.60 -19.24 -18.91
CA ALA A 239 7.42 -20.20 -18.16
C ALA A 239 7.54 -21.58 -18.87
N ALA A 240 6.87 -21.75 -20.01
CA ALA A 240 6.81 -23.01 -20.76
C ALA A 240 7.77 -23.10 -21.97
N ASN A 241 8.68 -22.12 -22.15
CA ASN A 241 9.72 -22.15 -23.18
C ASN A 241 11.13 -22.14 -22.57
#